data_AF-A0A929VX02-F1
#
_entry.id   AF-A0A929VX02-F1
#
_cell.length_a   1.000
_cell.length_b   1.000
_cell.length_c   1.000
_cell.angle_alpha   90.00
_cell.angle_beta   90.00
_cell.angle_gamma   90.00
#
_symmetry.space_group_name_H-M   'P 1'
#
loop_
_entity.id
_entity.type
_entity.pdbx_description
1 polymer ?
#
loop_
_entity_poly.entity_id
_entity_poly.type
_entity_poly.pdbx_seq_one_letter_code
_entity_poly.pdbx_strand_id
1 'polypeptide(L)' 'MPRFIVTTKMRKNTNGVFIEPGMSVEVVTQSPSNPVITNGGTLVQERFLALYGVDLKRAGALNMMCLDVKQA' A
#
# COMPACT_ATOMS: atom_id res chain seq x y z
N MET A 1 -3.01 0.48 19.06
CA MET A 1 -3.30 1.05 17.73
C MET A 1 -3.41 -0.10 16.75
N PRO A 2 -4.45 -0.15 15.91
CA PRO A 2 -4.59 -1.22 14.92
C PRO A 2 -3.42 -1.19 13.94
N ARG A 3 -2.90 -2.38 13.63
CA ARG A 3 -1.79 -2.60 12.70
C ARG A 3 -2.32 -3.33 11.48
N PHE A 4 -1.92 -2.87 10.31
CA PHE A 4 -2.31 -3.45 9.03
C PHE A 4 -1.07 -3.78 8.22
N ILE A 5 -0.99 -5.02 7.77
CA ILE A 5 0.01 -5.48 6.82
C ILE A 5 -0.60 -5.33 5.43
N VAL A 6 -0.01 -4.44 4.63
CA VAL A 6 -0.42 -4.19 3.25
C VAL A 6 0.57 -4.86 2.33
N THR A 7 0.11 -5.80 1.50
CA THR A 7 0.95 -6.59 0.58
C THR A 7 0.54 -6.35 -0.87
N THR A 8 1.50 -6.13 -1.76
CA THR A 8 1.23 -6.10 -3.20
C THR A 8 1.00 -7.51 -3.71
N LYS A 9 -0.12 -7.76 -4.39
CA LYS A 9 -0.44 -9.08 -4.95
C LYS A 9 -0.31 -9.18 -6.46
N MET A 10 -0.10 -8.04 -7.13
CA MET A 10 -0.09 -7.96 -8.58
C MET A 10 1.15 -7.24 -9.08
N ARG A 11 1.72 -7.74 -10.18
CA ARG A 11 2.72 -7.02 -10.96
C ARG A 11 2.06 -5.86 -11.70
N LYS A 12 2.64 -4.67 -11.59
CA LYS A 12 2.18 -3.50 -12.35
C LYS A 12 3.37 -2.67 -12.80
N ASN A 13 3.39 -2.34 -14.08
CA ASN A 13 4.33 -1.37 -14.64
C ASN A 13 3.50 -0.23 -15.21
N THR A 14 3.53 0.93 -14.56
CA THR A 14 2.74 2.08 -14.99
C THR A 14 3.47 3.36 -14.62
N ASN A 15 3.51 4.33 -15.54
CA ASN A 15 4.17 5.62 -15.35
C ASN A 15 5.64 5.52 -14.90
N GLY A 16 6.35 4.47 -15.34
CA GLY A 16 7.75 4.22 -14.97
C GLY A 16 7.94 3.63 -13.57
N VAL A 17 6.87 3.31 -12.86
CA VAL A 17 6.90 2.64 -11.56
C VAL A 17 6.62 1.16 -11.75
N PHE A 18 7.56 0.33 -11.33
CA PHE A 18 7.46 -1.13 -11.35
C PHE A 18 7.13 -1.64 -9.95
N ILE A 19 5.97 -2.27 -9.82
CA ILE A 19 5.50 -2.91 -8.60
C ILE A 19 5.53 -4.40 -8.85
N GLU A 20 6.20 -5.13 -7.96
CA GLU A 20 6.21 -6.58 -7.95
C GLU A 20 5.27 -7.10 -6.87
N PRO A 21 4.65 -8.28 -7.07
CA PRO A 21 3.94 -8.97 -6.00
C PRO A 21 4.94 -9.42 -4.92
N GLY A 22 4.54 -9.29 -3.65
CA GLY A 22 5.33 -9.73 -2.50
C GLY A 22 5.96 -8.62 -1.67
N MET A 23 5.84 -7.35 -2.08
CA MET A 23 6.23 -6.22 -1.24
C MET A 23 5.17 -6.03 -0.15
N SER A 24 5.60 -6.09 1.11
CA SER A 24 4.72 -5.94 2.26
C SER A 24 5.19 -4.80 3.16
N VAL A 25 4.26 -3.98 3.64
CA VAL A 25 4.54 -2.89 4.57
C VAL A 25 3.59 -2.95 5.74
N GLU A 26 4.09 -2.63 6.92
CA GLU A 26 3.26 -2.45 8.12
C GLU A 26 2.81 -0.99 8.21
N VAL A 27 1.50 -0.79 8.33
CA VAL A 27 0.86 0.51 8.49
C VAL A 27 0.12 0.53 9.81
N VAL A 28 0.51 1.45 10.68
CA VAL A 28 -0.19 1.72 11.93
C VAL A 28 -1.20 2.82 11.67
N THR A 29 -2.48 2.54 11.89
CA THR A 29 -3.55 3.55 11.77
C THR A 29 -4.12 3.88 13.14
N GLN A 30 -4.71 5.08 13.27
CA GLN A 30 -5.43 5.47 14.49
C GLN A 30 -6.85 4.84 14.53
N SER A 31 -7.42 4.56 13.36
CA SER A 31 -8.75 3.95 13.20
C SER A 31 -8.65 2.51 12.69
N PRO A 32 -9.57 1.60 13.06
CA PRO A 32 -9.61 0.22 12.57
C PRO A 32 -10.11 0.10 11.12
N SER A 33 -10.28 1.22 10.41
CA SER A 33 -10.74 1.27 9.02
C SER A 33 -9.61 0.92 8.04
N ASN A 34 -9.99 0.44 6.85
CA ASN A 34 -9.02 0.01 5.86
C ASN A 34 -8.06 1.16 5.47
N PRO A 35 -6.74 1.03 5.67
CA PRO A 35 -5.75 2.07 5.40
C PRO A 35 -5.64 2.45 3.92
N VAL A 36 -6.08 1.60 2.99
CA VAL A 36 -6.03 1.86 1.55
C VAL A 36 -7.14 2.84 1.11
N ILE A 37 -8.30 2.78 1.75
CA ILE A 37 -9.41 3.72 1.46
C ILE A 37 -9.32 4.96 2.33
N THR A 38 -8.92 4.78 3.59
CA THR A 38 -8.91 5.85 4.59
C THR A 38 -7.88 6.92 4.20
N ASN A 39 -8.29 8.19 4.17
CA ASN A 39 -7.44 9.32 3.77
C ASN A 39 -6.74 9.15 2.41
N GLY A 40 -7.37 8.41 1.46
CA GLY A 40 -6.79 8.15 0.14
C GLY A 40 -5.50 7.31 0.18
N GLY A 41 -5.29 6.57 1.26
CA GLY A 41 -4.13 5.71 1.51
C GLY A 41 -2.77 6.41 1.52
N THR A 42 -2.73 7.68 1.90
CA THR A 42 -1.48 8.44 2.11
C THR A 42 -0.51 7.68 3.02
N LEU A 43 -0.99 7.11 4.12
CA LEU A 43 -0.13 6.34 5.04
C LEU A 43 0.51 5.12 4.37
N VAL A 44 -0.24 4.43 3.49
CA VAL A 44 0.29 3.30 2.72
C VAL A 44 1.34 3.81 1.73
N GLN A 45 1.02 4.88 1.00
CA GLN A 45 1.94 5.49 0.03
C GLN A 45 3.26 5.92 0.70
N GLU A 46 3.19 6.63 1.82
CA GLU A 46 4.38 7.08 2.56
C GLU A 46 5.26 5.92 3.01
N ARG A 47 4.66 4.82 3.49
CA ARG A 47 5.43 3.63 3.90
C ARG A 47 6.07 2.91 2.73
N PHE A 48 5.37 2.75 1.61
CA PHE A 48 5.94 2.17 0.39
C PHE A 48 7.04 3.06 -0.22
N LEU A 49 6.85 4.38 -0.18
CA LEU A 49 7.87 5.33 -0.62
C LEU A 49 9.10 5.31 0.29
N ALA A 50 8.92 5.20 1.62
CA ALA A 50 10.02 5.18 2.58
C ALA A 50 10.80 3.85 2.58
N LEU A 51 10.13 2.71 2.45
CA LEU A 51 10.77 1.38 2.48
C LEU A 51 11.33 0.95 1.13
N TYR A 52 10.59 1.24 0.05
CA TYR A 52 10.89 0.71 -1.28
C TYR A 52 11.13 1.80 -2.33
N GLY A 53 10.90 3.09 -2.02
CA GLY A 53 10.98 4.16 -3.02
C GLY A 53 9.88 4.12 -4.08
N VAL A 54 8.81 3.35 -3.84
CA VAL A 54 7.75 3.10 -4.81
C VAL A 54 6.56 4.02 -4.58
N ASP A 55 6.22 4.83 -5.58
CA ASP A 55 5.01 5.66 -5.54
C ASP A 55 3.79 4.89 -6.08
N LEU A 56 3.06 4.27 -5.15
CA LEU A 56 1.83 3.51 -5.45
C LEU A 56 0.71 4.35 -6.06
N LYS A 57 0.66 5.65 -5.74
CA LYS A 57 -0.37 6.56 -6.25
C LYS A 57 -0.09 6.88 -7.71
N ARG A 58 1.16 7.19 -8.06
CA ARG A 58 1.59 7.38 -9.46
C ARG A 58 1.47 6.10 -10.28
N ALA A 59 1.69 4.93 -9.66
CA ALA A 59 1.47 3.64 -10.30
C ALA A 59 -0.02 3.27 -10.46
N GLY A 60 -0.95 4.02 -9.83
CA GLY A 60 -2.37 3.69 -9.80
C GLY A 60 -2.63 2.31 -9.17
N ALA A 61 -1.81 1.90 -8.21
CA ALA A 61 -1.88 0.60 -7.53
C ALA A 61 -2.49 0.71 -6.13
N LEU A 62 -2.86 1.92 -5.70
CA LEU A 62 -3.48 2.21 -4.41
C LEU A 62 -4.98 1.83 -4.43
N ASN A 63 -5.24 0.53 -4.55
CA ASN A 63 -6.57 -0.05 -4.59
C ASN A 63 -6.54 -1.48 -4.03
N MET A 64 -7.69 -2.01 -3.60
CA MET A 64 -7.77 -3.38 -3.08
C MET A 64 -7.64 -4.48 -4.15
N MET A 65 -7.63 -4.11 -5.43
CA MET A 65 -7.37 -5.07 -6.51
C MET A 65 -5.88 -5.37 -6.65
N CYS A 66 -5.00 -4.43 -6.31
CA CYS A 66 -3.54 -4.58 -6.37
C CYS A 66 -2.93 -4.82 -4.98
N LEU A 67 -3.61 -4.39 -3.91
CA LEU A 67 -3.14 -4.51 -2.52
C LEU A 67 -4.04 -5.45 -1.74
N ASP A 68 -3.41 -6.33 -0.96
CA ASP A 68 -4.02 -7.15 0.06
C ASP A 68 -3.78 -6.52 1.44
N VAL A 69 -4.82 -6.41 2.25
CA VAL A 69 -4.75 -5.78 3.57
C VAL A 69 -5.13 -6.81 4.62
N LYS A 70 -4.20 -7.12 5.52
CA LYS A 70 -4.42 -7.99 6.66
C LYS A 70 -4.26 -7.21 7.94
N GLN A 71 -5.18 -7.40 8.89
CA GLN A 71 -5.01 -6.84 10.24
C GLN A 71 -4.07 -7.75 11.03
N ALA A 72 -3.12 -7.15 11.74
CA ALA A 72 -2.17 -7.82 12.64
C ALA A 72 -2.52 -7.57 14.11
#